data_AF-A0A7L1DHQ6-F1
#
_entry.id   AF-A0A7L1DHQ6-F1
#
_cell.length_a   1.000
_cell.length_b   1.000
_cell.length_c   1.000
_cell.angle_alpha   90.00
_cell.angle_beta   90.00
_cell.angle_gamma   90.00
#
_symmetry.space_group_name_H-M   'P 1'
#
loop_
_entity.id
_entity.type
_entity.pdbx_description
1 polymer ?
#
loop_
_entity_poly.entity_id
_entity_poly.type
_entity_poly.pdbx_seq_one_letter_code
_entity_poly.pdbx_strand_id
1 'polypeptide(L)'
;MALPYLFTSLLLLVPLYRAANQSPLPPGSLPVVPTLPLLQALQTRAPGSSGWRVGPSSGQPLRYMLDLYRRAADREGRPRRGRSLGTNTIRLVQASSHGDQPWAGRWYMQTLTYSLEGHPEAEHLLRATVVYLPSLPLARGRLLCALESVAAGKTPGVLLSPATHPRHSWAEVDVTPYLVLGNSSTGSLALRHICVRAGRAGGRDAPVPPSRPFLLLYLNDTQAGLAPPATEPHRHRRDTGTLAHDLSNYLQEQGGEKSDCSLRPFPVSFAQLGWDHWIIAPRRYNPRYCKGTCPHLLRYDYHSPNHAVVQSFVHQLVDANVPRPCCVPYRYSPISVLMIERNGGILYKEYENMIAESCTCR
;
A
#
# COMPACT_ATOMS: atom_id res chain seq x y z
N MET A 1 54.00 42.36 66.35
CA MET A 1 54.90 41.80 65.33
C MET A 1 54.03 41.56 64.09
N ALA A 2 53.75 42.58 63.27
CA ALA A 2 54.55 43.06 62.12
C ALA A 2 54.77 41.94 61.09
N LEU A 3 54.36 42.02 59.82
CA LEU A 3 54.43 43.15 58.88
C LEU A 3 53.17 43.33 58.00
N PRO A 4 52.89 44.56 57.51
CA PRO A 4 51.88 44.84 56.51
C PRO A 4 52.45 45.06 55.09
N TYR A 5 51.51 44.95 54.15
CA TYR A 5 51.50 45.33 52.74
C TYR A 5 52.27 46.60 52.34
N LEU A 6 52.79 46.59 51.12
CA LEU A 6 52.84 47.79 50.27
C LEU A 6 52.41 47.44 48.84
N PHE A 7 51.57 48.34 48.36
CA PHE A 7 50.74 48.32 47.17
C PHE A 7 51.45 49.01 46.00
N THR A 8 50.82 48.93 44.83
CA THR A 8 51.00 49.72 43.58
C THR A 8 52.01 49.20 42.56
N SER A 9 51.81 49.29 41.24
CA SER A 9 50.67 49.28 40.28
C SER A 9 51.31 49.71 38.94
N LEU A 10 51.11 48.98 37.84
CA LEU A 10 51.27 49.57 36.50
C LEU A 10 50.42 48.86 35.42
N LEU A 11 49.32 49.53 35.07
CA LEU A 11 48.63 49.71 33.77
C LEU A 11 48.80 48.64 32.67
N LEU A 12 47.72 47.91 32.29
CA LEU A 12 46.63 48.25 31.35
C LEU A 12 46.95 47.91 29.88
N LEU A 13 46.17 46.98 29.29
CA LEU A 13 45.56 47.07 27.95
C LEU A 13 44.76 45.79 27.65
N VAL A 14 43.43 45.84 27.78
CA VAL A 14 42.51 44.90 27.11
C VAL A 14 41.29 45.69 26.62
N PRO A 15 41.00 45.70 25.31
CA PRO A 15 39.69 46.02 24.80
C PRO A 15 38.96 44.78 24.25
N LEU A 16 37.72 44.64 24.77
CA LEU A 16 36.46 44.34 24.05
C LEU A 16 36.36 43.08 23.17
N TYR A 17 35.50 42.14 23.60
CA TYR A 17 34.41 41.64 22.74
C TYR A 17 33.11 41.49 23.54
N ARG A 18 32.00 41.83 22.88
CA ARG A 18 30.68 42.21 23.42
C ARG A 18 29.64 41.18 22.98
N ALA A 19 28.68 40.88 23.88
CA ALA A 19 27.29 40.47 23.62
C ALA A 19 27.04 39.12 22.88
N ALA A 20 25.97 38.36 23.07
CA ALA A 20 24.84 38.32 24.00
C ALA A 20 24.03 37.04 23.72
N ASN A 21 23.11 36.70 24.65
CA ASN A 21 21.92 35.85 24.51
C ASN A 21 22.07 34.32 24.47
N GLN A 22 21.86 33.72 25.65
CA GLN A 22 21.23 32.41 25.80
C GLN A 22 19.71 32.61 25.83
N SER A 23 18.97 31.90 24.97
CA SER A 23 17.52 31.72 25.07
C SER A 23 17.20 30.37 25.72
N PRO A 24 16.15 30.28 26.56
CA PRO A 24 15.75 29.03 27.21
C PRO A 24 14.92 28.14 26.25
N LEU A 25 15.17 26.83 26.29
CA LEU A 25 14.44 25.82 25.49
C LEU A 25 12.99 25.66 25.97
N PRO A 26 12.00 25.51 25.06
CA PRO A 26 10.62 25.21 25.43
C PRO A 26 10.44 23.72 25.77
N PRO A 27 9.52 23.36 26.67
CA PRO A 27 9.18 21.96 26.94
C PRO A 27 8.22 21.44 25.87
N GLY A 28 8.55 20.31 25.24
CA GLY A 28 7.63 19.59 24.36
C GLY A 28 8.03 19.57 22.89
N SER A 29 9.16 18.97 22.57
CA SER A 29 9.38 18.37 21.24
C SER A 29 10.04 17.01 21.44
N LEU A 30 9.20 15.97 21.58
CA LEU A 30 9.66 14.63 21.26
C LEU A 30 10.24 14.67 19.84
N PRO A 31 11.40 14.06 19.57
CA PRO A 31 11.89 13.97 18.20
C PRO A 31 10.80 13.29 17.38
N VAL A 32 10.30 13.99 16.36
CA VAL A 32 9.42 13.40 15.35
C VAL A 32 10.27 12.34 14.67
N VAL A 33 10.16 11.11 15.16
CA VAL A 33 10.70 9.94 14.48
C VAL A 33 10.05 9.97 13.10
N PRO A 34 10.81 10.08 12.00
CA PRO A 34 10.23 9.99 10.68
C PRO A 34 9.53 8.63 10.62
N THR A 35 8.20 8.64 10.63
CA THR A 35 7.41 7.44 10.47
C THR A 35 7.83 6.84 9.14
N LEU A 36 8.22 5.56 9.14
CA LEU A 36 8.54 4.84 7.91
C LEU A 36 7.48 5.16 6.86
N PRO A 37 7.85 5.53 5.62
CA PRO A 37 6.92 6.09 4.63
C PRO A 37 5.71 5.20 4.38
N LEU A 38 5.86 3.88 4.55
CA LEU A 38 4.76 2.92 4.48
C LEU A 38 3.79 3.01 5.67
N LEU A 39 4.30 3.13 6.90
CA LEU A 39 3.45 3.34 8.08
C LEU A 39 2.68 4.65 7.95
N GLN A 40 3.34 5.70 7.45
CA GLN A 40 2.70 6.97 7.15
C GLN A 40 1.68 6.85 6.00
N ALA A 41 1.96 6.09 4.95
CA ALA A 41 1.01 5.83 3.86
C ALA A 41 -0.23 5.04 4.33
N LEU A 42 -0.04 4.09 5.26
CA LEU A 42 -1.13 3.33 5.85
C LEU A 42 -1.94 4.19 6.83
N GLN A 43 -1.27 4.97 7.69
CA GLN A 43 -1.92 5.87 8.65
C GLN A 43 -2.64 7.05 7.98
N THR A 44 -2.05 7.63 6.93
CA THR A 44 -2.72 8.67 6.14
C THR A 44 -3.94 8.12 5.41
N ARG A 45 -3.99 6.84 5.06
CA ARG A 45 -5.18 6.24 4.44
C ARG A 45 -6.20 5.73 5.47
N ALA A 46 -5.78 5.54 6.72
CA ALA A 46 -6.63 5.10 7.82
C ALA A 46 -7.72 6.14 8.13
N PRO A 47 -8.98 5.71 8.34
CA PRO A 47 -10.04 6.55 8.87
C PRO A 47 -9.72 7.03 10.29
N GLY A 48 -10.19 8.23 10.67
CA GLY A 48 -10.07 8.71 12.05
C GLY A 48 -10.86 7.84 13.04
N SER A 49 -10.36 7.69 14.27
CA SER A 49 -10.96 6.83 15.30
C SER A 49 -12.29 7.35 15.86
N SER A 50 -12.56 8.65 15.76
CA SER A 50 -13.80 9.29 16.22
C SER A 50 -14.81 9.44 15.08
N GLY A 51 -15.87 8.63 15.10
CA GLY A 51 -17.05 8.85 14.26
C GLY A 51 -17.09 8.04 12.97
N TRP A 52 -16.98 6.72 13.07
CA TRP A 52 -17.49 5.82 12.02
C TRP A 52 -19.00 5.98 11.89
N ARG A 53 -19.47 6.85 10.98
CA ARG A 53 -20.87 6.91 10.53
C ARG A 53 -21.10 6.29 9.15
N VAL A 54 -20.03 5.97 8.41
CA VAL A 54 -20.11 5.33 7.09
C VAL A 54 -19.45 3.97 7.22
N GLY A 55 -20.26 2.92 7.39
CA GLY A 55 -19.76 1.55 7.25
C GLY A 55 -19.19 1.34 5.84
N PRO A 56 -18.34 0.32 5.61
CA PRO A 56 -17.87 -0.02 4.27
C PRO A 56 -19.04 -0.08 3.29
N SER A 57 -18.76 0.10 1.99
CA SER A 57 -19.72 -0.13 0.90
C SER A 57 -20.44 -1.47 1.08
N SER A 58 -21.54 -1.50 1.82
CA SER A 58 -22.13 -2.76 2.26
C SER A 58 -22.90 -3.37 1.08
N GLY A 59 -22.93 -4.69 1.02
CA GLY A 59 -23.66 -5.41 -0.03
C GLY A 59 -22.78 -5.81 -1.22
N GLN A 60 -23.33 -5.63 -2.44
CA GLN A 60 -22.78 -6.23 -3.66
C GLN A 60 -21.39 -5.71 -4.09
N PRO A 61 -21.07 -4.40 -3.99
CA PRO A 61 -19.76 -3.88 -4.39
C PRO A 61 -18.59 -4.45 -3.57
N LEU A 62 -18.76 -4.59 -2.25
CA LEU A 62 -17.77 -5.22 -1.39
C LEU A 62 -17.56 -6.71 -1.73
N ARG A 63 -18.64 -7.44 -2.05
CA ARG A 63 -18.52 -8.84 -2.49
C ARG A 63 -17.70 -8.95 -3.78
N TYR A 64 -17.94 -8.05 -4.73
CA TYR A 64 -17.15 -7.98 -5.95
C TYR A 64 -15.66 -7.76 -5.66
N MET A 65 -15.33 -6.79 -4.79
CA MET A 65 -13.94 -6.49 -4.43
C MET A 65 -13.28 -7.63 -3.64
N LEU A 66 -14.02 -8.34 -2.79
CA LEU A 66 -13.53 -9.55 -2.12
C LEU A 66 -13.23 -10.68 -3.11
N ASP A 67 -14.08 -10.88 -4.11
CA ASP A 67 -13.85 -11.88 -5.14
C ASP A 67 -12.68 -11.49 -6.05
N LEU A 68 -12.52 -10.19 -6.36
CA LEU A 68 -11.33 -9.65 -7.02
C LEU A 68 -10.07 -9.96 -6.20
N TYR A 69 -10.09 -9.66 -4.89
CA TYR A 69 -8.98 -9.95 -3.99
C TYR A 69 -8.61 -11.44 -3.99
N ARG A 70 -9.59 -12.34 -3.89
CA ARG A 70 -9.37 -13.79 -3.88
C ARG A 70 -8.74 -14.32 -5.18
N ARG A 71 -9.08 -13.69 -6.32
CA ARG A 71 -8.44 -13.98 -7.62
C ARG A 71 -7.03 -13.42 -7.71
N ALA A 72 -6.74 -12.32 -7.03
CA ALA A 72 -5.46 -11.62 -7.10
C ALA A 72 -4.42 -12.13 -6.09
N ALA A 73 -4.84 -12.54 -4.90
CA ALA A 73 -3.97 -12.86 -3.77
C ALA A 73 -4.40 -14.13 -3.01
N ASP A 74 -3.49 -14.69 -2.21
CA ASP A 74 -3.80 -15.77 -1.26
C ASP A 74 -4.40 -15.25 0.06
N ARG A 75 -4.57 -16.13 1.05
CA ARG A 75 -5.21 -15.78 2.33
C ARG A 75 -4.33 -14.92 3.23
N GLU A 76 -3.03 -14.98 3.01
CA GLU A 76 -1.97 -14.22 3.69
C GLU A 76 -1.65 -12.91 2.95
N GLY A 77 -2.30 -12.69 1.80
CA GLY A 77 -2.15 -11.53 0.94
C GLY A 77 -0.95 -11.56 0.02
N ARG A 78 -0.29 -12.69 -0.19
CA ARG A 78 0.74 -12.76 -1.24
C ARG A 78 0.06 -12.71 -2.62
N PRO A 79 0.54 -11.84 -3.53
CA PRO A 79 -0.03 -11.79 -4.87
C PRO A 79 0.21 -13.10 -5.63
N ARG A 80 -0.83 -13.60 -6.33
CA ARG A 80 -0.77 -14.84 -7.11
C ARG A 80 0.06 -14.66 -8.38
N ARG A 81 0.73 -15.73 -8.82
CA ARG A 81 1.44 -15.79 -10.11
C ARG A 81 0.43 -15.82 -11.27
N GLY A 82 0.71 -15.10 -12.35
CA GLY A 82 -0.16 -15.06 -13.54
C GLY A 82 -1.46 -14.27 -13.38
N ARG A 83 -1.58 -13.42 -12.34
CA ARG A 83 -2.75 -12.54 -12.18
C ARG A 83 -2.82 -11.52 -13.31
N SER A 84 -3.98 -11.37 -13.93
CA SER A 84 -4.23 -10.46 -15.04
C SER A 84 -4.77 -9.09 -14.57
N LEU A 85 -4.19 -8.51 -13.51
CA LEU A 85 -4.61 -7.18 -13.05
C LEU A 85 -3.96 -6.07 -13.87
N GLY A 86 -2.68 -6.22 -14.24
CA GLY A 86 -1.94 -5.19 -14.97
C GLY A 86 -1.73 -3.87 -14.20
N THR A 87 -2.03 -3.86 -12.90
CA THR A 87 -2.01 -2.69 -12.01
C THR A 87 -1.63 -3.13 -10.59
N ASN A 88 -1.05 -2.21 -9.81
CA ASN A 88 -0.81 -2.41 -8.38
C ASN A 88 -1.94 -1.86 -7.49
N THR A 89 -2.89 -1.09 -8.03
CA THR A 89 -3.89 -0.34 -7.25
C THR A 89 -5.25 -0.32 -7.96
N ILE A 90 -6.31 -0.77 -7.29
CA ILE A 90 -7.69 -0.74 -7.82
C ILE A 90 -8.61 -0.07 -6.81
N ARG A 91 -9.23 1.04 -7.21
CA ARG A 91 -10.09 1.85 -6.36
C ARG A 91 -11.54 1.73 -6.78
N LEU A 92 -12.42 1.48 -5.83
CA LEU A 92 -13.87 1.47 -6.02
C LEU A 92 -14.45 2.84 -5.69
N VAL A 93 -15.14 3.43 -6.66
CA VAL A 93 -15.85 4.71 -6.54
C VAL A 93 -17.35 4.46 -6.62
N GLN A 94 -18.08 4.92 -5.61
CA GLN A 94 -19.54 4.86 -5.59
C GLN A 94 -20.13 6.05 -6.34
N ALA A 95 -21.25 5.82 -7.02
CA ALA A 95 -22.01 6.89 -7.64
C ALA A 95 -22.80 7.70 -6.60
N SER A 96 -22.83 9.02 -6.78
CA SER A 96 -23.91 9.86 -6.27
C SER A 96 -25.09 9.81 -7.25
N SER A 97 -26.30 9.88 -6.72
CA SER A 97 -27.54 9.90 -7.51
C SER A 97 -28.26 11.21 -7.26
N HIS A 98 -28.66 11.91 -8.32
CA HIS A 98 -29.48 13.11 -8.25
C HIS A 98 -30.81 12.87 -8.98
N GLY A 99 -31.93 13.26 -8.36
CA GLY A 99 -33.28 13.20 -8.94
C GLY A 99 -34.33 12.50 -8.06
N ASP A 100 -35.58 12.93 -8.18
CA ASP A 100 -36.76 12.33 -7.51
C ASP A 100 -37.42 11.24 -8.37
N GLN A 101 -38.00 10.24 -7.68
CA GLN A 101 -38.75 9.09 -8.21
C GLN A 101 -38.16 8.41 -9.47
N PRO A 102 -37.21 7.46 -9.34
CA PRO A 102 -36.50 6.85 -10.48
C PRO A 102 -37.31 5.84 -11.31
N TRP A 103 -38.55 5.54 -10.91
CA TRP A 103 -39.42 4.57 -11.58
C TRP A 103 -40.52 5.27 -12.38
N ALA A 104 -40.61 4.93 -13.67
CA ALA A 104 -41.68 5.33 -14.57
C ALA A 104 -42.33 4.08 -15.19
N GLY A 105 -43.37 3.55 -14.54
CA GLY A 105 -44.06 2.33 -14.97
C GLY A 105 -43.15 1.10 -14.95
N ARG A 106 -42.80 0.58 -16.14
CA ARG A 106 -41.90 -0.59 -16.29
C ARG A 106 -40.42 -0.23 -16.37
N TRP A 107 -40.12 1.05 -16.45
CA TRP A 107 -38.77 1.57 -16.64
C TRP A 107 -38.23 2.15 -15.35
N TYR A 108 -36.97 1.86 -15.08
CA TYR A 108 -36.15 2.50 -14.07
C TYR A 108 -35.08 3.31 -14.79
N MET A 109 -34.95 4.59 -14.45
CA MET A 109 -33.94 5.46 -15.03
C MET A 109 -33.34 6.34 -13.95
N GLN A 110 -32.03 6.23 -13.76
CA GLN A 110 -31.30 7.02 -12.77
C GLN A 110 -30.01 7.56 -13.40
N THR A 111 -29.82 8.87 -13.31
CA THR A 111 -28.53 9.49 -13.61
C THR A 111 -27.60 9.33 -12.41
N LEU A 112 -26.40 8.84 -12.68
CA LEU A 112 -25.35 8.53 -11.72
C LEU A 112 -24.12 9.38 -12.04
N THR A 113 -23.61 10.05 -11.02
CA THR A 113 -22.40 10.87 -11.12
C THR A 113 -21.29 10.25 -10.27
N TYR A 114 -20.11 10.10 -10.85
CA TYR A 114 -18.92 9.61 -10.17
C TYR A 114 -17.93 10.77 -10.07
N SER A 115 -17.63 11.20 -8.84
CA SER A 115 -16.60 12.21 -8.56
C SER A 115 -15.25 11.52 -8.37
N LEU A 116 -14.23 11.96 -9.11
CA LEU A 116 -12.86 11.47 -9.01
C LEU A 116 -12.00 12.44 -8.18
N GLU A 117 -12.50 12.82 -7.00
CA GLU A 117 -11.79 13.74 -6.10
C GLU A 117 -10.57 13.10 -5.42
N GLY A 118 -9.48 13.86 -5.34
CA GLY A 118 -8.39 13.58 -4.39
C GLY A 118 -7.45 12.43 -4.75
N HIS A 119 -7.30 12.11 -6.04
CA HIS A 119 -6.23 11.20 -6.47
C HIS A 119 -4.89 11.93 -6.33
N PRO A 120 -3.95 11.43 -5.51
CA PRO A 120 -2.64 12.06 -5.41
C PRO A 120 -1.96 12.03 -6.78
N GLU A 121 -1.20 13.07 -7.13
CA GLU A 121 -0.48 13.19 -8.41
C GLU A 121 0.42 11.97 -8.74
N ALA A 122 0.70 11.12 -7.76
CA ALA A 122 1.49 9.90 -7.86
C ALA A 122 0.72 8.64 -8.35
N GLU A 123 -0.61 8.67 -8.50
CA GLU A 123 -1.44 7.55 -8.96
C GLU A 123 -1.90 7.78 -10.43
N HIS A 124 -1.23 7.13 -11.39
CA HIS A 124 -1.53 7.28 -12.82
C HIS A 124 -2.70 6.36 -13.24
N LEU A 125 -3.78 6.93 -13.79
CA LEU A 125 -4.93 6.16 -14.26
C LEU A 125 -4.62 5.39 -15.54
N LEU A 126 -4.72 4.06 -15.48
CA LEU A 126 -4.53 3.16 -16.61
C LEU A 126 -5.84 2.81 -17.31
N ARG A 127 -6.89 2.57 -16.51
CA ARG A 127 -8.19 2.12 -17.02
C ARG A 127 -9.30 2.44 -16.03
N ALA A 128 -10.45 2.83 -16.55
CA ALA A 128 -11.67 3.01 -15.78
C ALA A 128 -12.76 2.06 -16.29
N THR A 129 -13.37 1.30 -15.40
CA THR A 129 -14.37 0.28 -15.76
C THR A 129 -15.58 0.39 -14.87
N VAL A 130 -16.76 0.50 -15.46
CA VAL A 130 -18.02 0.43 -14.71
C VAL A 130 -18.51 -1.00 -14.67
N VAL A 131 -18.93 -1.40 -13.48
CA VAL A 131 -19.40 -2.74 -13.18
C VAL A 131 -20.86 -2.68 -12.77
N TYR A 132 -21.70 -3.48 -13.43
CA TYR A 132 -23.13 -3.56 -13.16
C TYR A 132 -23.70 -4.95 -13.45
N LEU A 133 -24.92 -5.22 -12.99
CA LEU A 133 -25.63 -6.47 -13.28
C LEU A 133 -26.58 -6.26 -14.46
N PRO A 134 -26.33 -6.88 -15.64
CA PRO A 134 -27.16 -6.65 -16.83
C PRO A 134 -28.52 -7.35 -16.75
N SER A 135 -28.64 -8.40 -15.93
CA SER A 135 -29.88 -9.15 -15.75
C SER A 135 -30.04 -9.56 -14.28
N LEU A 136 -31.12 -9.11 -13.66
CA LEU A 136 -31.49 -9.50 -12.29
C LEU A 136 -32.77 -10.35 -12.32
N PRO A 137 -32.78 -11.55 -11.70
CA PRO A 137 -33.98 -12.36 -11.60
C PRO A 137 -35.00 -11.70 -10.66
N LEU A 138 -36.26 -11.66 -11.07
CA LEU A 138 -37.40 -11.23 -10.26
C LEU A 138 -38.35 -12.42 -10.06
N ALA A 139 -39.18 -12.37 -9.02
CA ALA A 139 -40.17 -13.42 -8.74
C ALA A 139 -41.09 -13.73 -9.94
N ARG A 140 -41.39 -12.73 -10.78
CA ARG A 140 -42.26 -12.85 -11.96
C ARG A 140 -41.65 -12.25 -13.23
N GLY A 141 -40.35 -12.43 -13.45
CA GLY A 141 -39.68 -11.96 -14.65
C GLY A 141 -38.18 -11.69 -14.47
N ARG A 142 -37.64 -10.77 -15.25
CA ARG A 142 -36.26 -10.29 -15.15
C ARG A 142 -36.22 -8.78 -15.29
N LEU A 143 -35.26 -8.15 -14.62
CA LEU A 143 -34.92 -6.76 -14.83
C LEU A 143 -33.69 -6.74 -15.75
N LEU A 144 -33.83 -6.16 -16.93
CA LEU A 144 -32.75 -6.02 -17.90
C LEU A 144 -32.21 -4.61 -17.79
N CYS A 145 -30.91 -4.46 -17.53
CA CYS A 145 -30.27 -3.18 -17.29
C CYS A 145 -29.20 -2.89 -18.35
N ALA A 146 -29.02 -1.62 -18.66
CA ALA A 146 -27.97 -1.10 -19.52
C ALA A 146 -27.47 0.25 -19.01
N LEU A 147 -26.31 0.66 -19.50
CA LEU A 147 -25.69 1.94 -19.19
C LEU A 147 -25.58 2.78 -20.45
N GLU A 148 -25.81 4.07 -20.31
CA GLU A 148 -25.65 5.03 -21.40
C GLU A 148 -24.78 6.20 -20.92
N SER A 149 -23.90 6.69 -21.79
CA SER A 149 -23.13 7.90 -21.48
C SER A 149 -24.01 9.14 -21.49
N VAL A 150 -23.79 10.05 -20.53
CA VAL A 150 -24.44 11.36 -20.54
C VAL A 150 -23.47 12.35 -21.20
N ALA A 151 -23.73 12.70 -22.46
CA ALA A 151 -22.90 13.67 -23.16
C ALA A 151 -23.20 15.11 -22.67
N ALA A 152 -22.16 15.93 -22.56
CA ALA A 152 -22.32 17.36 -22.33
C ALA A 152 -22.74 18.04 -23.66
N GLY A 153 -24.03 18.30 -23.85
CA GLY A 153 -24.55 19.02 -25.02
C GLY A 153 -25.78 18.36 -25.67
N LYS A 154 -26.05 18.69 -26.94
CA LYS A 154 -27.20 18.19 -27.74
C LYS A 154 -26.95 16.83 -28.42
N THR A 155 -25.86 16.14 -28.12
CA THR A 155 -25.57 14.82 -28.70
C THR A 155 -26.33 13.73 -27.94
N PRO A 156 -26.96 12.76 -28.64
CA PRO A 156 -27.59 11.63 -27.98
C PRO A 156 -26.55 10.79 -27.24
N GLY A 157 -26.91 10.27 -26.07
CA GLY A 157 -26.04 9.38 -25.30
C GLY A 157 -25.75 8.09 -26.05
N VAL A 158 -24.60 7.48 -25.76
CA VAL A 158 -24.17 6.22 -26.40
C VAL A 158 -24.43 5.06 -25.45
N LEU A 159 -25.15 4.05 -25.93
CA LEU A 159 -25.37 2.81 -25.19
C LEU A 159 -24.03 2.06 -25.02
N LEU A 160 -23.66 1.80 -23.78
CA LEU A 160 -22.39 1.16 -23.46
C LEU A 160 -22.54 -0.35 -23.48
N SER A 161 -21.83 -0.99 -24.41
CA SER A 161 -21.80 -2.45 -24.55
C SER A 161 -20.71 -3.05 -23.67
N PRO A 162 -20.99 -4.12 -22.91
CA PRO A 162 -19.98 -4.74 -22.06
C PRO A 162 -19.00 -5.58 -22.88
N ALA A 163 -17.76 -5.69 -22.39
CA ALA A 163 -16.70 -6.47 -23.05
C ALA A 163 -17.04 -7.96 -23.13
N THR A 164 -17.84 -8.46 -22.19
CA THR A 164 -18.41 -9.81 -22.20
C THR A 164 -19.89 -9.73 -21.88
N HIS A 165 -20.70 -10.65 -22.42
CA HIS A 165 -22.14 -10.73 -22.17
C HIS A 165 -22.48 -11.91 -21.24
N PRO A 166 -22.15 -11.83 -19.94
CA PRO A 166 -22.55 -12.88 -19.04
C PRO A 166 -24.04 -12.77 -18.73
N ARG A 167 -24.76 -13.88 -18.91
CA ARG A 167 -26.21 -13.92 -18.64
C ARG A 167 -26.56 -13.85 -17.15
N HIS A 168 -25.59 -14.09 -16.26
CA HIS A 168 -25.79 -14.20 -14.80
C HIS A 168 -24.59 -13.70 -13.96
N SER A 169 -23.68 -12.91 -14.52
CA SER A 169 -22.58 -12.31 -13.77
C SER A 169 -22.44 -10.83 -14.05
N TRP A 170 -21.52 -10.20 -13.33
CA TRP A 170 -21.16 -8.81 -13.52
C TRP A 170 -20.73 -8.54 -14.96
N ALA A 171 -21.25 -7.46 -15.53
CA ALA A 171 -20.81 -6.90 -16.79
C ALA A 171 -19.79 -5.79 -16.50
N GLU A 172 -18.65 -5.86 -17.17
CA GLU A 172 -17.57 -4.87 -17.10
C GLU A 172 -17.57 -4.07 -18.41
N VAL A 173 -17.69 -2.75 -18.28
CA VAL A 173 -17.68 -1.80 -19.40
C VAL A 173 -16.49 -0.87 -19.25
N ASP A 174 -15.63 -0.80 -20.25
CA ASP A 174 -14.56 0.19 -20.28
C ASP A 174 -15.15 1.59 -20.53
N VAL A 175 -14.94 2.48 -19.57
CA VAL A 175 -15.42 3.88 -19.64
C VAL A 175 -14.28 4.88 -19.70
N THR A 176 -13.03 4.42 -19.83
CA THR A 176 -11.84 5.27 -19.90
C THR A 176 -11.99 6.41 -20.92
N PRO A 177 -12.54 6.19 -22.14
CA PRO A 177 -12.69 7.26 -23.13
C PRO A 177 -13.74 8.33 -22.77
N TYR A 178 -14.62 8.07 -21.81
CA TYR A 178 -15.73 8.96 -21.44
C TYR A 178 -15.44 9.76 -20.17
N LEU A 179 -14.25 9.63 -19.58
CA LEU A 179 -13.86 10.41 -18.42
C LEU A 179 -13.59 11.87 -18.80
N VAL A 180 -14.27 12.80 -18.14
CA VAL A 180 -13.99 14.22 -18.28
C VAL A 180 -12.99 14.60 -17.19
N LEU A 181 -11.72 14.74 -17.57
CA LEU A 181 -10.65 15.20 -16.69
C LEU A 181 -10.66 16.73 -16.63
N GLY A 182 -10.90 17.32 -15.45
CA GLY A 182 -10.79 18.75 -15.24
C GLY A 182 -9.33 19.24 -15.13
N ASN A 183 -9.13 20.56 -15.23
CA ASN A 183 -7.81 21.22 -15.14
C ASN A 183 -7.06 20.98 -13.81
N SER A 184 -7.74 20.51 -12.76
CA SER A 184 -7.22 20.43 -11.39
C SER A 184 -7.16 18.99 -10.86
N SER A 185 -6.93 17.98 -11.72
CA SER A 185 -6.97 16.53 -11.40
C SER A 185 -8.31 15.98 -10.92
N THR A 186 -9.33 16.82 -10.79
CA THR A 186 -10.71 16.45 -10.48
C THR A 186 -11.44 16.05 -11.75
N GLY A 187 -11.53 14.74 -12.00
CA GLY A 187 -12.34 14.19 -13.08
C GLY A 187 -13.78 13.92 -12.64
N SER A 188 -14.73 13.91 -13.58
CA SER A 188 -16.08 13.45 -13.32
C SER A 188 -16.60 12.58 -14.46
N LEU A 189 -17.49 11.64 -14.11
CA LEU A 189 -18.17 10.79 -15.08
C LEU A 189 -19.67 10.79 -14.75
N ALA A 190 -20.50 11.04 -15.75
CA ALA A 190 -21.95 10.96 -15.64
C ALA A 190 -22.48 9.86 -16.56
N LEU A 191 -23.22 8.91 -15.98
CA LEU A 191 -23.85 7.80 -16.72
C LEU A 191 -25.32 7.70 -16.38
N ARG A 192 -26.13 7.26 -17.34
CA ARG A 192 -27.54 6.95 -17.16
C ARG A 192 -27.73 5.45 -17.04
N HIS A 193 -28.23 5.01 -15.89
CA HIS A 193 -28.56 3.62 -15.63
C HIS A 193 -30.03 3.39 -15.96
N ILE A 194 -30.28 2.53 -16.95
CA ILE A 194 -31.60 2.26 -17.50
C ILE A 194 -31.91 0.80 -17.26
N CYS A 195 -33.04 0.49 -16.66
CA CYS A 195 -33.52 -0.88 -16.54
C CYS A 195 -34.98 -1.02 -16.95
N VAL A 196 -35.32 -2.16 -17.56
CA VAL A 196 -36.68 -2.50 -17.97
C VAL A 196 -37.14 -3.82 -17.35
N ARG A 197 -38.35 -3.82 -16.81
CA ARG A 197 -38.97 -5.04 -16.27
C ARG A 197 -39.58 -5.87 -17.41
N ALA A 198 -38.97 -7.02 -17.68
CA ALA A 198 -39.44 -8.02 -18.64
C ALA A 198 -40.15 -9.17 -17.90
N GLY A 199 -41.47 -9.28 -18.00
CA GLY A 199 -42.26 -10.33 -17.34
C GLY A 199 -43.75 -10.02 -17.20
N ARG A 200 -44.53 -10.94 -16.63
CA ARG A 200 -45.97 -10.73 -16.37
C ARG A 200 -46.13 -9.80 -15.17
N ALA A 201 -46.81 -8.66 -15.38
CA ALA A 201 -47.12 -7.69 -14.34
C ALA A 201 -48.17 -8.28 -13.38
N GLY A 202 -47.74 -8.92 -12.29
CA GLY A 202 -48.60 -9.19 -11.15
C GLY A 202 -48.56 -8.00 -10.20
N GLY A 203 -49.73 -7.47 -9.83
CA GLY A 203 -49.86 -6.24 -9.04
C GLY A 203 -49.16 -6.25 -7.67
N ARG A 204 -48.81 -5.04 -7.21
CA ARG A 204 -48.39 -4.61 -5.87
C ARG A 204 -47.05 -5.12 -5.29
N ASP A 205 -46.13 -5.68 -6.08
CA ASP A 205 -44.75 -5.80 -5.62
C ASP A 205 -44.06 -4.42 -5.64
N ALA A 206 -43.62 -3.94 -4.48
CA ALA A 206 -42.87 -2.68 -4.36
C ALA A 206 -41.67 -2.69 -5.34
N PRO A 207 -41.39 -1.58 -6.05
CA PRO A 207 -40.26 -1.52 -6.97
C PRO A 207 -38.93 -1.65 -6.20
N VAL A 208 -38.33 -2.84 -6.21
CA VAL A 208 -36.98 -3.04 -5.67
C VAL A 208 -35.99 -2.30 -6.58
N PRO A 209 -35.26 -1.29 -6.09
CA PRO A 209 -34.28 -0.59 -6.91
C PRO A 209 -33.17 -1.57 -7.33
N PRO A 210 -32.70 -1.50 -8.59
CA PRO A 210 -31.58 -2.32 -9.02
C PRO A 210 -30.32 -1.98 -8.21
N SER A 211 -29.38 -2.93 -8.15
CA SER A 211 -28.07 -2.64 -7.57
C SER A 211 -27.43 -1.47 -8.31
N ARG A 212 -26.89 -0.52 -7.56
CA ARG A 212 -26.19 0.63 -8.12
C ARG A 212 -24.90 0.15 -8.81
N PRO A 213 -24.69 0.50 -10.08
CA PRO A 213 -23.41 0.37 -10.74
C PRO A 213 -22.32 1.10 -9.94
N PHE A 214 -21.11 0.56 -9.98
CA PHE A 214 -19.93 1.17 -9.34
C PHE A 214 -18.78 1.25 -10.33
N LEU A 215 -17.90 2.22 -10.12
CA LEU A 215 -16.76 2.49 -10.97
C LEU A 215 -15.50 1.91 -10.33
N LEU A 216 -14.69 1.22 -11.13
CA LEU A 216 -13.36 0.74 -10.76
C LEU A 216 -12.32 1.54 -11.52
N LEU A 217 -11.34 2.06 -10.79
CA LEU A 217 -10.17 2.74 -11.33
C LEU A 217 -8.95 1.85 -11.15
N TYR A 218 -8.31 1.49 -12.25
CA TYR A 218 -7.05 0.74 -12.27
C TYR A 218 -5.92 1.77 -12.38
N LEU A 219 -5.08 1.83 -11.35
CA LEU A 219 -4.11 2.91 -11.14
C LEU A 219 -2.70 2.32 -11.01
N ASN A 220 -1.67 3.01 -11.49
CA ASN A 220 -0.29 2.67 -11.14
C ASN A 220 0.23 3.66 -10.11
N ASP A 221 0.48 3.18 -8.89
CA ASP A 221 1.07 3.99 -7.84
C ASP A 221 2.60 3.97 -7.96
N THR A 222 3.17 5.15 -8.23
CA THR A 222 4.63 5.36 -8.37
C THR A 222 5.37 5.48 -7.04
N GLN A 223 4.66 5.55 -5.89
CA GLN A 223 5.27 5.59 -4.55
C GLN A 223 5.91 4.25 -4.13
N ALA A 224 5.83 3.21 -4.95
CA ALA A 224 6.42 1.89 -4.70
C ALA A 224 7.93 1.78 -5.01
N GLY A 225 8.63 2.90 -5.20
CA GLY A 225 10.00 2.94 -5.74
C GLY A 225 11.07 3.49 -4.80
N LEU A 226 11.30 2.87 -3.64
CA LEU A 226 12.62 2.88 -3.00
C LEU A 226 13.15 1.45 -2.93
N ALA A 227 13.24 0.81 -4.11
CA ALA A 227 14.09 -0.35 -4.26
C ALA A 227 15.55 0.12 -4.26
N PRO A 228 16.44 -0.46 -3.42
CA PRO A 228 17.87 -0.36 -3.70
C PRO A 228 18.13 -0.99 -5.07
N PRO A 229 19.01 -0.43 -5.91
CA PRO A 229 19.36 -1.04 -7.18
C PRO A 229 19.97 -2.43 -6.91
N ALA A 230 19.22 -3.48 -7.23
CA ALA A 230 19.72 -4.84 -7.31
C ALA A 230 20.34 -5.06 -8.69
N THR A 231 21.46 -4.39 -8.94
CA THR A 231 22.34 -4.68 -10.08
C THR A 231 23.76 -4.77 -9.58
N GLU A 232 24.19 -5.99 -9.27
CA GLU A 232 25.61 -6.32 -9.26
C GLU A 232 25.84 -7.41 -10.33
N PRO A 233 26.81 -7.24 -11.24
CA PRO A 233 27.07 -8.18 -12.32
C PRO A 233 27.60 -9.51 -11.78
N HIS A 234 27.17 -10.61 -12.41
CA HIS A 234 27.86 -11.89 -12.29
C HIS A 234 29.35 -11.71 -12.61
N ARG A 235 30.22 -11.90 -11.60
CA ARG A 235 31.67 -11.99 -11.81
C ARG A 235 32.17 -13.41 -11.54
N HIS A 236 33.03 -13.84 -12.47
CA HIS A 236 33.61 -15.16 -12.55
C HIS A 236 34.43 -15.55 -11.32
N ARG A 237 34.26 -16.82 -10.94
CA ARG A 237 35.07 -17.63 -10.04
C ARG A 237 36.56 -17.48 -10.37
N ARG A 238 37.34 -16.89 -9.46
CA ARG A 238 38.79 -17.14 -9.37
C ARG A 238 39.01 -18.09 -8.20
N ASP A 239 39.68 -19.17 -8.54
CA ASP A 239 40.17 -20.18 -7.61
C ASP A 239 41.38 -19.58 -6.88
N THR A 240 41.24 -19.29 -5.59
CA THR A 240 42.37 -19.04 -4.70
C THR A 240 42.56 -20.28 -3.86
N GLY A 241 43.40 -21.18 -4.36
CA GLY A 241 43.99 -22.23 -3.54
C GLY A 241 44.87 -21.63 -2.44
N THR A 242 45.03 -22.41 -1.37
CA THR A 242 45.98 -22.25 -0.25
C THR A 242 45.71 -21.16 0.79
N LEU A 243 44.65 -21.34 1.59
CA LEU A 243 44.60 -20.99 3.04
C LEU A 243 43.71 -21.97 3.85
N ALA A 244 43.46 -23.18 3.34
CA ALA A 244 42.44 -24.09 3.86
C ALA A 244 42.83 -24.88 5.13
N HIS A 245 44.05 -24.73 5.66
CA HIS A 245 44.51 -25.52 6.80
C HIS A 245 44.47 -24.80 8.16
N ASP A 246 44.11 -23.51 8.20
CA ASP A 246 44.05 -22.74 9.46
C ASP A 246 42.61 -22.36 9.89
N LEU A 247 41.60 -22.62 9.04
CA LEU A 247 40.19 -22.30 9.34
C LEU A 247 39.51 -23.31 10.26
N SER A 248 39.98 -24.56 10.32
CA SER A 248 39.33 -25.63 11.10
C SER A 248 39.30 -25.32 12.59
N ASN A 249 40.31 -24.61 13.10
CA ASN A 249 40.42 -24.26 14.52
C ASN A 249 39.67 -22.98 14.90
N TYR A 250 39.30 -22.12 13.94
CA TYR A 250 38.48 -20.92 14.19
C TYR A 250 36.97 -21.17 14.10
N LEU A 251 36.55 -22.28 13.48
CA LEU A 251 35.15 -22.69 13.39
C LEU A 251 34.62 -23.32 14.68
N GLN A 252 35.51 -23.69 15.59
CA GLN A 252 35.19 -24.54 16.71
C GLN A 252 35.76 -23.92 17.97
N GLU A 253 35.04 -22.95 18.52
CA GLU A 253 34.91 -22.66 19.96
C GLU A 253 33.93 -21.50 20.17
N GLN A 254 32.79 -21.81 20.79
CA GLN A 254 32.09 -21.07 21.86
C GLN A 254 30.62 -21.52 21.86
N GLY A 255 30.36 -22.57 22.65
CA GLY A 255 29.05 -23.13 22.93
C GLY A 255 28.15 -22.14 23.70
N GLY A 256 27.34 -21.43 22.95
CA GLY A 256 26.03 -20.94 23.35
C GLY A 256 25.13 -20.99 22.12
N GLU A 257 23.87 -21.39 22.25
CA GLU A 257 22.89 -21.51 21.16
C GLU A 257 22.59 -20.18 20.44
N LYS A 258 23.57 -19.56 19.80
CA LYS A 258 23.36 -18.43 18.89
C LYS A 258 23.22 -19.01 17.49
N SER A 259 21.97 -19.19 17.07
CA SER A 259 21.66 -19.66 15.73
C SER A 259 22.25 -18.73 14.66
N ASP A 260 22.79 -19.30 13.58
CA ASP A 260 23.23 -18.57 12.40
C ASP A 260 22.15 -17.63 11.85
N CYS A 261 22.60 -16.57 11.17
CA CYS A 261 21.72 -15.60 10.51
C CYS A 261 20.74 -16.31 9.57
N SER A 262 19.46 -16.24 9.92
CA SER A 262 18.40 -17.00 9.27
C SER A 262 17.08 -16.26 9.25
N LEU A 263 16.26 -16.59 8.25
CA LEU A 263 14.91 -16.06 8.11
C LEU A 263 13.97 -16.78 9.08
N ARG A 264 13.23 -16.02 9.86
CA ARG A 264 12.31 -16.52 10.88
C ARG A 264 10.86 -16.16 10.54
N PRO A 265 9.90 -17.09 10.75
CA PRO A 265 8.48 -16.76 10.62
C PRO A 265 8.05 -15.82 11.73
N PHE A 266 7.20 -14.86 11.40
CA PHE A 266 6.57 -13.94 12.34
C PHE A 266 5.15 -13.63 11.87
N PRO A 267 4.18 -14.53 12.11
CA PRO A 267 2.79 -14.29 11.74
C PRO A 267 2.21 -13.16 12.61
N VAL A 268 1.65 -12.14 11.97
CA VAL A 268 0.98 -11.02 12.63
C VAL A 268 -0.44 -10.87 12.08
N SER A 269 -1.37 -10.51 12.95
CA SER A 269 -2.72 -10.12 12.55
C SER A 269 -2.86 -8.61 12.54
N PHE A 270 -3.65 -8.07 11.62
CA PHE A 270 -3.91 -6.62 11.61
C PHE A 270 -4.69 -6.16 12.83
N ALA A 271 -5.42 -7.05 13.51
CA ALA A 271 -6.08 -6.76 14.78
C ALA A 271 -5.06 -6.46 15.90
N GLN A 272 -3.92 -7.16 15.94
CA GLN A 272 -2.83 -6.86 16.90
C GLN A 272 -2.22 -5.48 16.66
N LEU A 273 -2.31 -4.96 15.44
CA LEU A 273 -1.87 -3.60 15.08
C LEU A 273 -2.99 -2.56 15.24
N GLY A 274 -4.20 -2.99 15.59
CA GLY A 274 -5.40 -2.13 15.67
C GLY A 274 -5.90 -1.66 14.30
N TRP A 275 -5.61 -2.37 13.22
CA TRP A 275 -5.94 -1.97 11.83
C TRP A 275 -7.08 -2.79 11.20
N ASP A 276 -7.65 -3.74 11.93
CA ASP A 276 -8.73 -4.63 11.47
C ASP A 276 -10.07 -3.92 11.18
N HIS A 277 -10.23 -2.69 11.65
CA HIS A 277 -11.40 -1.84 11.41
C HIS A 277 -11.42 -1.20 10.02
N TRP A 278 -10.28 -1.10 9.34
CA TRP A 278 -10.18 -0.55 7.98
C TRP A 278 -9.47 -1.48 6.99
N ILE A 279 -8.67 -2.44 7.45
CA ILE A 279 -8.15 -3.52 6.61
C ILE A 279 -9.15 -4.67 6.56
N ILE A 280 -9.70 -4.91 5.37
CA ILE A 280 -10.67 -5.96 5.09
C ILE A 280 -9.96 -7.30 4.88
N ALA A 281 -8.91 -7.31 4.07
CA ALA A 281 -8.11 -8.51 3.78
C ALA A 281 -6.63 -8.14 3.48
N PRO A 282 -5.66 -9.00 3.82
CA PRO A 282 -5.84 -10.25 4.55
C PRO A 282 -6.08 -9.94 6.03
N ARG A 283 -6.49 -10.94 6.83
CA ARG A 283 -6.66 -10.74 8.29
C ARG A 283 -5.35 -10.94 9.06
N ARG A 284 -4.45 -11.74 8.50
CA ARG A 284 -3.13 -12.07 9.04
C ARG A 284 -2.15 -12.24 7.88
N TYR A 285 -0.88 -11.94 8.11
CA TYR A 285 0.18 -12.23 7.16
C TYR A 285 1.47 -12.57 7.91
N ASN A 286 2.45 -13.12 7.19
CA ASN A 286 3.76 -13.45 7.76
C ASN A 286 4.82 -12.56 7.09
N PRO A 287 5.10 -11.36 7.63
CA PRO A 287 6.18 -10.51 7.15
C PRO A 287 7.55 -11.20 7.18
N ARG A 288 7.75 -12.17 8.09
CA ARG A 288 9.05 -12.77 8.42
C ARG A 288 10.06 -11.71 8.88
N TYR A 289 11.15 -12.17 9.49
CA TYR A 289 12.24 -11.29 9.93
C TYR A 289 13.56 -12.05 9.97
N CYS A 290 14.65 -11.31 9.95
CA CYS A 290 15.99 -11.88 10.04
C CYS A 290 16.48 -11.87 11.49
N LYS A 291 17.00 -13.01 11.95
CA LYS A 291 17.57 -13.16 13.28
C LYS A 291 18.72 -14.14 13.24
N GLY A 292 19.76 -13.84 14.01
CA GLY A 292 20.89 -14.74 14.23
C GLY A 292 22.19 -13.95 14.23
N THR A 293 23.28 -14.68 14.40
CA THR A 293 24.62 -14.10 14.38
C THR A 293 25.23 -14.30 13.00
N CYS A 294 25.89 -13.27 12.50
CA CYS A 294 26.68 -13.36 11.28
C CYS A 294 27.99 -14.09 11.58
N PRO A 295 28.35 -15.12 10.80
CA PRO A 295 29.56 -15.89 11.06
C PRO A 295 30.79 -15.01 10.90
N HIS A 296 31.84 -15.38 11.62
CA HIS A 296 33.11 -14.68 11.59
C HIS A 296 33.68 -14.59 10.16
N LEU A 297 33.60 -15.68 9.41
CA LEU A 297 33.96 -15.72 8.01
C LEU A 297 32.68 -15.74 7.19
N LEU A 298 32.33 -14.59 6.63
CA LEU A 298 31.17 -14.46 5.75
C LEU A 298 31.41 -15.32 4.50
N ARG A 299 30.71 -16.44 4.44
CA ARG A 299 30.71 -17.35 3.30
C ARG A 299 29.94 -16.71 2.13
N TYR A 300 30.27 -17.13 0.90
CA TYR A 300 29.66 -16.61 -0.33
C TYR A 300 28.13 -16.80 -0.40
N ASP A 301 27.59 -17.79 0.31
CA ASP A 301 26.16 -18.10 0.39
C ASP A 301 25.32 -17.01 1.08
N TYR A 302 25.93 -16.16 1.90
CA TYR A 302 25.24 -15.03 2.54
C TYR A 302 24.94 -13.87 1.58
N HIS A 303 25.45 -13.89 0.34
CA HIS A 303 25.29 -12.78 -0.62
C HIS A 303 25.72 -11.41 -0.05
N SER A 304 26.68 -11.43 0.87
CA SER A 304 27.18 -10.24 1.55
C SER A 304 28.04 -9.39 0.59
N PRO A 305 27.95 -8.05 0.64
CA PRO A 305 28.84 -7.19 -0.13
C PRO A 305 30.27 -7.31 0.37
N ASN A 306 31.26 -7.05 -0.49
CA ASN A 306 32.69 -7.06 -0.11
C ASN A 306 32.97 -6.17 1.12
N HIS A 307 32.25 -5.05 1.27
CA HIS A 307 32.35 -4.20 2.45
C HIS A 307 32.06 -4.96 3.76
N ALA A 308 31.01 -5.78 3.79
CA ALA A 308 30.65 -6.57 4.98
C ALA A 308 31.71 -7.65 5.27
N VAL A 309 32.29 -8.25 4.23
CA VAL A 309 33.39 -9.21 4.36
C VAL A 309 34.61 -8.54 4.99
N VAL A 310 35.04 -7.40 4.43
CA VAL A 310 36.18 -6.61 4.96
C VAL A 310 35.90 -6.13 6.37
N GLN A 311 34.70 -5.62 6.67
CA GLN A 311 34.30 -5.19 8.01
C GLN A 311 34.39 -6.34 9.02
N SER A 312 34.02 -7.56 8.62
CA SER A 312 34.18 -8.74 9.49
C SER A 312 35.65 -9.03 9.81
N PHE A 313 36.55 -8.90 8.83
CA PHE A 313 37.99 -9.02 9.06
C PHE A 313 38.55 -7.88 9.93
N VAL A 314 38.12 -6.64 9.71
CA VAL A 314 38.54 -5.49 10.53
C VAL A 314 38.13 -5.69 11.98
N HIS A 315 36.89 -6.10 12.24
CA HIS A 315 36.43 -6.41 13.60
C HIS A 315 37.29 -7.48 14.30
N GLN A 316 37.74 -8.49 13.56
CA GLN A 316 38.44 -9.63 14.14
C GLN A 316 39.95 -9.42 14.30
N LEU A 317 40.57 -8.78 13.31
CA LEU A 317 42.03 -8.74 13.17
C LEU A 317 42.62 -7.37 13.50
N VAL A 318 41.81 -6.30 13.44
CA VAL A 318 42.30 -4.93 13.53
C VAL A 318 41.74 -4.21 14.75
N ASP A 319 40.41 -4.10 14.87
CA ASP A 319 39.76 -3.34 15.93
C ASP A 319 38.39 -3.93 16.27
N ALA A 320 38.28 -4.54 17.46
CA ALA A 320 37.03 -5.13 17.96
C ALA A 320 35.93 -4.10 18.25
N ASN A 321 36.24 -2.79 18.27
CA ASN A 321 35.24 -1.73 18.39
C ASN A 321 34.45 -1.51 17.10
N VAL A 322 34.99 -1.91 15.94
CA VAL A 322 34.23 -1.90 14.68
C VAL A 322 33.12 -2.95 14.80
N PRO A 323 31.84 -2.61 14.59
CA PRO A 323 30.75 -3.57 14.79
C PRO A 323 30.82 -4.71 13.76
N ARG A 324 30.37 -5.90 14.18
CA ARG A 324 30.15 -7.01 13.24
C ARG A 324 29.02 -6.67 12.26
N PRO A 325 29.05 -7.23 11.04
CA PRO A 325 27.90 -7.21 10.13
C PRO A 325 26.63 -7.75 10.80
N CYS A 326 25.49 -7.14 10.47
CA CYS A 326 24.20 -7.45 11.06
C CYS A 326 23.38 -8.39 10.16
N CYS A 327 22.59 -9.27 10.78
CA CYS A 327 21.65 -10.14 10.06
C CYS A 327 20.40 -9.35 9.65
N VAL A 328 20.29 -9.00 8.37
CA VAL A 328 19.23 -8.12 7.84
C VAL A 328 18.54 -8.75 6.63
N PRO A 329 17.29 -8.37 6.31
CA PRO A 329 16.64 -8.91 5.12
C PRO A 329 17.29 -8.39 3.83
N TYR A 330 17.41 -9.28 2.85
CA TYR A 330 18.08 -9.02 1.58
C TYR A 330 17.08 -8.89 0.42
N ARG A 331 16.18 -9.85 0.29
CA ARG A 331 15.10 -9.84 -0.70
C ARG A 331 13.76 -9.71 -0.01
N TYR A 332 12.83 -9.06 -0.69
CA TYR A 332 11.46 -8.90 -0.24
C TYR A 332 10.46 -9.31 -1.31
N SER A 333 9.23 -9.56 -0.89
CA SER A 333 8.06 -9.71 -1.74
C SER A 333 6.92 -8.79 -1.29
N PRO A 334 6.00 -8.44 -2.20
CA PRO A 334 4.86 -7.59 -1.89
C PRO A 334 3.75 -8.30 -1.11
N ILE A 335 2.84 -7.49 -0.57
CA ILE A 335 1.54 -7.93 -0.04
C ILE A 335 0.39 -7.15 -0.70
N SER A 336 -0.66 -7.86 -1.11
CA SER A 336 -1.95 -7.32 -1.53
C SER A 336 -2.83 -7.05 -0.32
N VAL A 337 -3.35 -5.83 -0.22
CA VAL A 337 -4.23 -5.37 0.86
C VAL A 337 -5.52 -4.83 0.26
N LEU A 338 -6.65 -5.27 0.81
CA LEU A 338 -7.97 -4.72 0.57
C LEU A 338 -8.39 -3.93 1.80
N MET A 339 -8.71 -2.64 1.64
CA MET A 339 -8.96 -1.71 2.72
C MET A 339 -10.11 -0.74 2.42
N ILE A 340 -10.61 -0.11 3.48
CA ILE A 340 -11.59 0.97 3.44
C ILE A 340 -10.83 2.29 3.46
N GLU A 341 -11.20 3.21 2.59
CA GLU A 341 -10.64 4.56 2.53
C GLU A 341 -11.46 5.56 3.35
N ARG A 342 -10.88 6.74 3.59
CA ARG A 342 -11.54 7.80 4.39
C ARG A 342 -12.90 8.24 3.86
N ASN A 343 -13.12 8.16 2.55
CA ASN A 343 -14.40 8.48 1.90
C ASN A 343 -15.41 7.31 1.93
N GLY A 344 -15.10 6.20 2.60
CA GLY A 344 -15.93 4.98 2.63
C GLY A 344 -15.79 4.09 1.39
N GLY A 345 -14.92 4.47 0.44
CA GLY A 345 -14.55 3.67 -0.72
C GLY A 345 -13.75 2.43 -0.34
N ILE A 346 -13.66 1.49 -1.26
CA ILE A 346 -12.87 0.25 -1.08
C ILE A 346 -11.68 0.29 -2.04
N LEU A 347 -10.49 0.04 -1.49
CA LEU A 347 -9.23 0.08 -2.21
C LEU A 347 -8.51 -1.25 -2.11
N TYR A 348 -8.15 -1.81 -3.25
CA TYR A 348 -7.14 -2.85 -3.37
C TYR A 348 -5.80 -2.18 -3.68
N LYS A 349 -4.74 -2.56 -2.97
CA LYS A 349 -3.39 -2.07 -3.25
C LYS A 349 -2.33 -3.13 -2.93
N GLU A 350 -1.33 -3.22 -3.79
CA GLU A 350 -0.11 -4.00 -3.57
C GLU A 350 0.97 -3.11 -2.97
N TYR A 351 1.50 -3.52 -1.82
CA TYR A 351 2.59 -2.86 -1.13
C TYR A 351 3.87 -3.67 -1.30
N GLU A 352 4.84 -3.09 -1.98
CA GLU A 352 6.17 -3.66 -2.17
C GLU A 352 6.97 -3.69 -0.85
N ASN A 353 7.96 -4.58 -0.80
CA ASN A 353 8.91 -4.69 0.31
C ASN A 353 8.30 -5.00 1.69
N MET A 354 7.21 -5.76 1.73
CA MET A 354 6.44 -6.04 2.96
C MET A 354 6.71 -7.40 3.59
N ILE A 355 7.30 -8.33 2.84
CA ILE A 355 7.59 -9.70 3.30
C ILE A 355 9.05 -10.02 3.01
N ALA A 356 9.86 -10.28 4.02
CA ALA A 356 11.24 -10.72 3.84
C ALA A 356 11.26 -12.13 3.20
N GLU A 357 12.05 -12.33 2.15
CA GLU A 357 12.24 -13.61 1.44
C GLU A 357 13.59 -14.27 1.75
N SER A 358 14.60 -13.49 2.13
CA SER A 358 15.92 -13.99 2.52
C SER A 358 16.66 -13.03 3.44
N CYS A 359 17.69 -13.53 4.12
CA CYS A 359 18.56 -12.76 5.00
C CYS A 359 19.99 -12.71 4.43
N THR A 360 20.72 -11.67 4.77
CA THR A 360 22.14 -11.48 4.49
C THR A 360 22.84 -10.87 5.70
N CYS A 361 24.17 -10.88 5.69
CA CYS A 361 25.01 -10.18 6.64
C CYS A 361 25.57 -8.92 6.00
N ARG A 362 25.23 -7.74 6.54
CA ARG A 362 25.63 -6.45 5.97
C ARG A 362 26.10 -5.46 7.03
#